data_AF-A0A841YQN5-F1
#
_entry.id   AF-A0A841YQN5-F1
#
_cell.length_a   1.000
_cell.length_b   1.000
_cell.length_c   1.000
_cell.angle_alpha   90.00
_cell.angle_beta   90.00
_cell.angle_gamma   90.00
#
_symmetry.space_group_name_H-M   'P 1'
#
loop_
_entity.id
_entity.type
_entity.pdbx_description
1 polymer ?
#
loop_
_entity_poly.entity_id
_entity_poly.type
_entity_poly.pdbx_seq_one_letter_code
_entity_poly.pdbx_strand_id
1 'polypeptide(L)'
;MKIQFKADPMYVIELMLRMYAERFIQGNPDSTDADIWAAYEYIDQLNDDKIYGIADKYSEIKGTKEINITATDEQKKEFFEIVYEDPIYKAILFKQQRAGNAGLGVADLKAGKFYRCRSLGEHWGKLWEVLREEYDEEIQQDKEMVEKFIMSNFEFVGESKALGDYMGEDLYWRWRPRGC
;
A
#
# COMPACT_ATOMS: atom_id res chain seq x y z
N MET A 1 2.64 17.37 45.11
CA MET A 1 3.76 16.54 44.62
C MET A 1 3.68 16.50 43.10
N LYS A 2 4.58 17.18 42.38
CA LYS A 2 4.67 17.04 40.91
C LYS A 2 5.54 15.83 40.65
N ILE A 3 4.95 14.74 40.15
CA ILE A 3 5.71 13.59 39.69
C ILE A 3 6.34 14.00 38.37
N GLN A 4 7.67 14.10 38.34
CA GLN A 4 8.40 14.33 37.09
C GLN A 4 8.56 12.99 36.39
N PHE A 5 7.82 12.79 35.30
CA PHE A 5 8.03 11.67 34.39
C PHE A 5 9.08 12.08 33.36
N LYS A 6 10.15 11.28 33.25
CA LYS A 6 11.06 11.34 32.11
C LYS A 6 10.60 10.26 31.14
N ALA A 7 9.95 10.66 30.05
CA ALA A 7 9.60 9.76 28.96
C ALA A 7 10.74 9.72 27.95
N ASP A 8 11.05 8.54 27.45
CA ASP A 8 11.93 8.39 26.30
C ASP A 8 11.21 8.94 25.05
N PRO A 9 11.75 9.97 24.37
CA PRO A 9 11.12 10.52 23.17
C PRO A 9 10.86 9.48 22.08
N MET A 10 11.72 8.46 21.95
CA MET A 10 11.55 7.41 20.93
C MET A 10 10.30 6.58 21.23
N TYR A 11 10.15 6.17 22.50
CA TYR A 11 8.95 5.47 22.95
C TYR A 11 7.68 6.31 22.74
N VAL A 12 7.73 7.63 22.95
CA VAL A 12 6.57 8.50 22.72
C VAL A 12 6.19 8.54 21.23
N ILE A 13 7.16 8.59 20.31
CA ILE A 13 6.88 8.55 18.87
C ILE A 13 6.28 7.20 18.47
N GLU A 14 6.83 6.08 18.95
CA GLU A 14 6.25 4.75 18.71
C GLU A 14 4.80 4.68 19.22
N LEU A 15 4.55 5.18 20.44
CA LEU A 15 3.21 5.22 21.02
C LEU A 15 2.26 6.10 20.18
N MET A 16 2.73 7.22 19.65
CA MET A 16 1.94 8.07 18.75
C MET A 16 1.54 7.34 17.48
N LEU A 17 2.45 6.56 16.88
CA LEU A 17 2.16 5.74 15.71
C LEU A 17 1.14 4.65 16.03
N ARG A 18 1.27 3.97 17.18
CA ARG A 18 0.27 2.96 17.64
C ARG A 18 -1.10 3.59 17.85
N MET A 19 -1.18 4.72 18.55
CA MET A 19 -2.43 5.45 18.75
C MET A 19 -3.06 5.90 17.43
N TYR A 20 -2.25 6.26 16.44
CA TYR A 20 -2.75 6.60 15.11
C TYR A 20 -3.35 5.38 14.41
N ALA A 21 -2.62 4.26 14.38
CA ALA A 21 -3.05 3.01 13.78
C ALA A 21 -4.37 2.53 14.40
N GLU A 22 -4.47 2.51 15.73
CA GLU A 22 -5.69 2.11 16.45
C GLU A 22 -6.89 2.99 16.08
N ARG A 23 -6.71 4.31 16.10
CA ARG A 23 -7.85 5.24 16.00
C ARG A 23 -8.24 5.57 14.57
N PHE A 24 -7.29 5.73 13.66
CA PHE A 24 -7.50 6.28 12.33
C PHE A 24 -7.31 5.29 11.20
N ILE A 25 -6.69 4.14 11.46
CA ILE A 25 -6.60 3.04 10.49
C ILE A 25 -7.62 1.97 10.89
N GLN A 26 -7.45 1.32 12.05
CA GLN A 26 -8.39 0.30 12.51
C GLN A 26 -9.78 0.88 12.82
N GLY A 27 -9.85 2.10 13.37
CA GLY A 27 -11.12 2.78 13.62
C GLY A 27 -11.82 3.34 12.38
N ASN A 28 -11.18 3.29 11.20
CA ASN A 28 -11.74 3.83 9.97
C ASN A 28 -12.51 2.74 9.19
N PRO A 29 -13.81 2.94 8.89
CA PRO A 29 -14.61 1.96 8.15
C PRO A 29 -14.14 1.72 6.70
N ASP A 30 -13.37 2.64 6.12
CA ASP A 30 -12.83 2.50 4.76
C ASP A 30 -11.50 1.73 4.71
N SER A 31 -10.85 1.55 5.86
CA SER A 31 -9.60 0.79 5.96
C SER A 31 -9.83 -0.69 5.78
N THR A 32 -8.87 -1.33 5.12
CA THR A 32 -8.84 -2.77 4.90
C THR A 32 -8.05 -3.48 5.97
N ASP A 33 -8.24 -4.80 6.10
CA ASP A 33 -7.38 -5.61 6.95
C ASP A 33 -5.90 -5.46 6.52
N ALA A 34 -5.62 -5.28 5.22
CA ALA A 34 -4.26 -5.04 4.76
C ALA A 34 -3.65 -3.75 5.34
N ASP A 35 -4.43 -2.66 5.42
CA ASP A 35 -3.96 -1.39 6.00
C ASP A 35 -3.67 -1.56 7.51
N ILE A 36 -4.57 -2.25 8.22
CA ILE A 36 -4.47 -2.49 9.66
C ILE A 36 -3.24 -3.36 9.96
N TRP A 37 -3.11 -4.51 9.28
CA TRP A 37 -1.98 -5.42 9.50
C TRP A 37 -0.66 -4.78 9.09
N ALA A 38 -0.63 -4.00 8.00
CA ALA A 38 0.59 -3.33 7.58
C ALA A 38 1.07 -2.28 8.60
N ALA A 39 0.14 -1.52 9.17
CA ALA A 39 0.45 -0.56 10.24
C ALA A 39 1.09 -1.24 11.45
N TYR A 40 0.45 -2.28 11.99
CA TYR A 40 0.98 -2.96 13.17
C TYR A 40 2.26 -3.75 12.87
N GLU A 41 2.33 -4.45 11.73
CA GLU A 41 3.54 -5.19 11.32
C GLU A 41 4.74 -4.24 11.12
N TYR A 42 4.53 -3.04 10.60
CA TYR A 42 5.59 -2.04 10.47
C TYR A 42 6.03 -1.49 11.84
N ILE A 43 5.06 -1.13 12.70
CA ILE A 43 5.35 -0.57 14.02
C ILE A 43 6.11 -1.58 14.89
N ASP A 44 5.74 -2.86 14.86
CA ASP A 44 6.42 -3.91 15.63
C ASP A 44 7.85 -4.19 15.14
N GLN A 45 8.23 -3.69 13.95
CA GLN A 45 9.59 -3.76 13.40
C GLN A 45 10.40 -2.47 13.59
N LEU A 46 9.85 -1.48 14.31
CA LEU A 46 10.58 -0.26 14.64
C LEU A 46 11.66 -0.56 15.67
N ASN A 47 12.86 -0.04 15.40
CA ASN A 47 13.94 0.06 16.34
C ASN A 47 14.31 1.54 16.48
N ASP A 48 15.17 1.86 17.44
CA ASP A 48 15.59 3.24 17.71
C ASP A 48 16.06 3.96 16.44
N ASP A 49 16.88 3.32 15.60
CA ASP A 49 17.40 3.92 14.36
C ASP A 49 16.27 4.33 13.38
N LYS A 50 15.24 3.49 13.21
CA LYS A 50 14.10 3.82 12.37
C LYS A 50 13.26 4.93 12.97
N ILE A 51 13.05 4.93 14.28
CA ILE A 51 12.29 5.99 14.97
C ILE A 51 13.05 7.31 14.85
N TYR A 52 14.38 7.30 14.99
CA TYR A 52 15.24 8.45 14.71
C TYR A 52 15.08 8.95 13.28
N GLY A 53 15.13 8.05 12.29
CA GLY A 53 14.94 8.43 10.88
C GLY A 53 13.57 9.06 10.61
N ILE A 54 12.52 8.59 11.27
CA ILE A 54 11.18 9.19 11.20
C ILE A 54 11.18 10.58 11.85
N ALA A 55 11.77 10.72 13.03
CA ALA A 55 11.87 11.99 13.75
C ALA A 55 12.69 13.04 12.97
N ASP A 56 13.79 12.63 12.36
CA ASP A 56 14.68 13.48 11.58
C ASP A 56 13.95 14.03 10.35
N LYS A 57 13.30 13.15 9.57
CA LYS A 57 12.44 13.55 8.44
C LYS A 57 11.32 14.50 8.87
N TYR A 58 10.69 14.26 10.02
CA TYR A 58 9.67 15.16 10.55
C TYR A 58 10.25 16.56 10.83
N SER A 59 11.44 16.61 11.46
CA SER A 59 12.15 17.86 11.75
C SER A 59 12.51 18.63 10.48
N GLU A 60 12.98 17.92 9.45
CA GLU A 60 13.28 18.47 8.12
C GLU A 60 12.02 19.09 7.48
N ILE A 61 10.91 18.35 7.45
CA ILE A 61 9.63 18.82 6.88
C ILE A 61 9.12 20.07 7.62
N LYS A 62 9.29 20.12 8.94
CA LYS A 62 8.86 21.26 9.77
C LYS A 62 9.86 22.41 9.80
N GLY A 63 11.08 22.21 9.30
CA GLY A 63 12.16 23.19 9.37
C GLY A 63 12.57 23.53 10.81
N THR A 64 12.43 22.59 11.75
CA THR A 64 12.77 22.81 13.17
C THR A 64 14.02 22.02 13.54
N LYS A 65 14.72 22.46 14.60
CA LYS A 65 15.84 21.72 15.22
C LYS A 65 15.45 20.93 16.47
N GLU A 66 14.28 21.25 17.00
CA GLU A 66 13.70 20.60 18.17
C GLU A 66 12.28 20.17 17.81
N ILE A 67 11.92 18.97 18.24
CA ILE A 67 10.58 18.41 18.06
C ILE A 67 9.86 18.56 19.39
N ASN A 68 8.81 19.38 19.41
CA ASN A 68 7.90 19.43 20.55
C ASN A 68 6.81 18.38 20.35
N ILE A 69 6.86 17.31 21.15
CA ILE A 69 5.89 16.21 21.07
C ILE A 69 4.64 16.58 21.88
N THR A 70 3.55 16.86 21.16
CA THR A 70 2.24 17.22 21.72
C THR A 70 1.21 16.10 21.61
N ALA A 71 1.48 15.09 20.77
CA ALA A 71 0.61 13.93 20.53
C ALA A 71 -0.83 14.32 20.12
N THR A 72 -1.00 15.46 19.45
CA THR A 72 -2.26 15.80 18.79
C THR A 72 -2.53 14.85 17.64
N ASP A 73 -3.80 14.72 17.23
CA ASP A 73 -4.16 13.84 16.12
C ASP A 73 -3.51 14.27 14.80
N GLU A 74 -3.35 15.58 14.59
CA GLU A 74 -2.61 16.11 13.44
C GLU A 74 -1.13 15.71 13.49
N GLN A 75 -0.47 15.85 14.65
CA GLN A 75 0.94 15.49 14.75
C GLN A 75 1.14 13.98 14.53
N LYS A 76 0.24 13.14 15.08
CA LYS A 76 0.25 11.69 14.82
C LYS A 76 0.10 11.39 13.33
N LYS A 77 -0.82 12.07 12.64
CA LYS A 77 -1.01 11.94 11.20
C LYS A 77 0.25 12.31 10.42
N GLU A 78 0.89 13.42 10.73
CA GLU A 78 2.12 13.87 10.08
C GLU A 78 3.28 12.87 10.26
N PHE A 79 3.42 12.29 11.46
CA PHE A 79 4.37 11.21 11.69
C PHE A 79 4.06 9.97 10.85
N PHE A 80 2.77 9.63 10.72
CA PHE A 80 2.35 8.48 9.90
C PHE A 80 2.46 8.75 8.39
N GLU A 81 2.33 10.01 7.93
CA GLU A 81 2.60 10.39 6.54
C GLU A 81 4.03 10.07 6.13
N ILE A 82 5.00 10.24 7.04
CA ILE A 82 6.39 9.81 6.81
C ILE A 82 6.48 8.28 6.70
N VAL A 83 5.71 7.55 7.51
CA VAL A 83 5.63 6.09 7.45
C VAL A 83 5.01 5.62 6.14
N TYR A 84 3.94 6.27 5.65
CA TYR A 84 3.32 5.95 4.37
C TYR A 84 4.29 6.06 3.20
N GLU A 85 5.27 6.96 3.29
CA GLU A 85 6.31 7.13 2.29
C GLU A 85 7.49 6.16 2.42
N ASP A 86 7.60 5.44 3.53
CA ASP A 86 8.69 4.50 3.76
C ASP A 86 8.58 3.27 2.82
N PRO A 87 9.64 2.94 2.05
CA PRO A 87 9.64 1.77 1.18
C PRO A 87 9.36 0.45 1.89
N ILE A 88 9.77 0.29 3.15
CA ILE A 88 9.51 -0.91 3.95
C ILE A 88 8.02 -0.99 4.26
N TYR A 89 7.39 0.12 4.65
CA TYR A 89 5.94 0.15 4.88
C TYR A 89 5.18 -0.20 3.61
N LYS A 90 5.52 0.44 2.47
CA LYS A 90 4.89 0.16 1.17
C LYS A 90 5.01 -1.31 0.77
N ALA A 91 6.17 -1.93 1.01
CA ALA A 91 6.38 -3.35 0.74
C ALA A 91 5.54 -4.27 1.65
N ILE A 92 5.43 -3.94 2.94
CA ILE A 92 4.56 -4.66 3.87
C ILE A 92 3.10 -4.54 3.44
N LEU A 93 2.63 -3.33 3.14
CA LEU A 93 1.26 -3.10 2.67
C LEU A 93 0.97 -3.89 1.40
N PHE A 94 1.86 -3.84 0.42
CA PHE A 94 1.69 -4.58 -0.83
C PHE A 94 1.65 -6.10 -0.61
N LYS A 95 2.49 -6.63 0.28
CA LYS A 95 2.44 -8.05 0.70
C LYS A 95 1.09 -8.41 1.32
N GLN A 96 0.56 -7.57 2.22
CA GLN A 96 -0.74 -7.80 2.86
C GLN A 96 -1.89 -7.73 1.85
N GLN A 97 -1.84 -6.79 0.91
CA GLN A 97 -2.80 -6.68 -0.18
C GLN A 97 -2.80 -7.93 -1.06
N ARG A 98 -1.62 -8.42 -1.47
CA ARG A 98 -1.48 -9.68 -2.23
C ARG A 98 -1.98 -10.91 -1.51
N ALA A 99 -1.91 -10.92 -0.18
CA ALA A 99 -2.47 -12.00 0.64
C ALA A 99 -4.01 -12.01 0.67
N GLY A 100 -4.67 -11.04 0.04
CA GLY A 100 -6.14 -10.94 -0.01
C GLY A 100 -6.75 -10.08 1.11
N ASN A 101 -5.93 -9.51 1.99
CA ASN A 101 -6.41 -8.71 3.12
C ASN A 101 -6.99 -7.34 2.70
N ALA A 102 -6.83 -6.96 1.43
CA ALA A 102 -7.47 -5.78 0.85
C ALA A 102 -8.80 -6.08 0.13
N GLY A 103 -9.18 -7.36 0.04
CA GLY A 103 -10.29 -7.86 -0.76
C GLY A 103 -9.88 -8.14 -2.21
N LEU A 104 -10.68 -7.66 -3.15
CA LEU A 104 -10.53 -7.91 -4.58
C LEU A 104 -9.58 -6.90 -5.24
N GLY A 105 -8.73 -7.33 -6.16
CA GLY A 105 -7.89 -6.42 -6.93
C GLY A 105 -6.84 -7.05 -7.82
N VAL A 106 -6.13 -6.19 -8.54
CA VAL A 106 -5.02 -6.55 -9.43
C VAL A 106 -3.72 -6.09 -8.77
N ALA A 107 -2.80 -7.01 -8.53
CA ALA A 107 -1.46 -6.69 -8.05
C ALA A 107 -0.51 -6.57 -9.24
N ASP A 108 0.16 -5.43 -9.36
CA ASP A 108 1.28 -5.19 -10.26
C ASP A 108 2.58 -5.44 -9.49
N LEU A 109 3.20 -6.57 -9.78
CA LEU A 109 4.43 -7.03 -9.17
C LEU A 109 5.66 -6.22 -9.62
N LYS A 110 5.61 -5.64 -10.82
CA LYS A 110 6.71 -4.82 -11.38
C LYS A 110 6.76 -3.46 -10.69
N ALA A 111 5.60 -2.85 -10.46
CA ALA A 111 5.49 -1.55 -9.79
C ALA A 111 5.34 -1.65 -8.26
N GLY A 112 5.01 -2.83 -7.72
CA GLY A 112 4.69 -3.00 -6.29
C GLY A 112 3.39 -2.29 -5.89
N LYS A 113 2.41 -2.23 -6.80
CA LYS A 113 1.15 -1.50 -6.64
C LYS A 113 -0.04 -2.44 -6.65
N PHE A 114 -1.03 -2.15 -5.81
CA PHE A 114 -2.29 -2.89 -5.78
C PHE A 114 -3.45 -2.00 -6.22
N TYR A 115 -4.23 -2.50 -7.18
CA TYR A 115 -5.37 -1.81 -7.76
C TYR A 115 -6.66 -2.50 -7.30
N ARG A 116 -7.33 -1.89 -6.31
CA ARG A 116 -8.55 -2.44 -5.73
C ARG A 116 -9.70 -2.49 -6.74
N CYS A 117 -10.41 -3.61 -6.76
CA CYS A 117 -11.60 -3.83 -7.57
C CYS A 117 -12.84 -3.86 -6.66
N ARG A 118 -14.00 -3.40 -7.16
CA ARG A 118 -15.26 -3.44 -6.41
C ARG A 118 -15.98 -4.77 -6.54
N SER A 119 -15.72 -5.50 -7.63
CA SER A 119 -16.38 -6.77 -7.93
C SER A 119 -15.47 -7.74 -8.69
N LEU A 120 -15.80 -9.03 -8.66
CA LEU A 120 -15.05 -10.09 -9.34
C LEU A 120 -14.90 -9.85 -10.85
N GLY A 121 -15.88 -9.22 -11.49
CA GLY A 121 -15.86 -8.96 -12.93
C GLY A 121 -14.96 -7.79 -13.36
N GLU A 122 -14.39 -7.03 -12.42
CA GLU A 122 -13.61 -5.82 -12.73
C GLU A 122 -12.12 -6.08 -12.95
N HIS A 123 -11.58 -7.19 -12.45
CA HIS A 123 -10.13 -7.46 -12.48
C HIS A 123 -9.54 -7.39 -13.89
N TRP A 124 -10.18 -8.03 -14.87
CA TRP A 124 -9.70 -8.00 -16.25
C TRP A 124 -9.72 -6.60 -16.85
N GLY A 125 -10.80 -5.85 -16.62
CA GLY A 125 -10.90 -4.46 -17.08
C GLY A 125 -9.85 -3.56 -16.40
N LYS A 126 -9.64 -3.73 -15.10
CA LYS A 126 -8.65 -2.98 -14.32
C LYS A 126 -7.22 -3.29 -14.77
N LEU A 127 -6.89 -4.56 -15.04
CA LEU A 127 -5.61 -4.93 -15.61
C LEU A 127 -5.35 -4.19 -16.92
N TRP A 128 -6.32 -4.17 -17.83
CA TRP A 128 -6.17 -3.46 -19.10
C TRP A 128 -6.07 -1.94 -18.96
N GLU A 129 -6.77 -1.35 -17.99
CA GLU A 129 -6.59 0.05 -17.63
C GLU A 129 -5.15 0.34 -17.23
N VAL A 130 -4.61 -0.44 -16.28
CA VAL A 130 -3.21 -0.32 -15.82
C VAL A 130 -2.22 -0.53 -16.95
N LEU A 131 -2.41 -1.56 -17.77
CA LEU A 131 -1.54 -1.85 -18.90
C LEU A 131 -1.48 -0.70 -19.91
N ARG A 132 -2.62 -0.05 -20.20
CA ARG A 132 -2.67 1.09 -21.13
C ARG A 132 -2.05 2.35 -20.55
N GLU A 133 -2.21 2.57 -19.25
CA GLU A 133 -1.74 3.79 -18.59
C GLU A 133 -0.23 3.73 -18.29
N GLU A 134 0.27 2.56 -17.87
CA GLU A 134 1.62 2.42 -17.30
C GLU A 134 2.57 1.59 -18.19
N TYR A 135 2.04 0.84 -19.16
CA TYR A 135 2.81 -0.15 -19.95
C TYR A 135 2.47 -0.16 -21.45
N ASP A 136 2.26 1.02 -22.05
CA ASP A 136 1.90 1.16 -23.47
C ASP A 136 2.87 0.43 -24.42
N GLU A 137 4.18 0.55 -24.16
CA GLU A 137 5.21 -0.15 -24.96
C GLU A 137 5.11 -1.69 -24.85
N GLU A 138 4.72 -2.21 -23.69
CA GLU A 138 4.62 -3.65 -23.47
C GLU A 138 3.41 -4.25 -24.21
N ILE A 139 2.29 -3.51 -24.29
CA ILE A 139 1.08 -3.96 -24.98
C ILE A 139 1.10 -3.80 -26.50
N GLN A 140 2.09 -3.07 -27.05
CA GLN A 140 2.29 -2.93 -28.50
C GLN A 140 3.09 -4.11 -29.11
N GLN A 141 3.60 -5.01 -28.27
CA GLN A 141 4.32 -6.20 -28.71
C GLN A 141 3.37 -7.26 -29.29
N ASP A 142 3.94 -8.34 -29.82
CA ASP A 142 3.13 -9.46 -30.29
C ASP A 142 2.41 -10.16 -29.12
N LYS A 143 1.39 -10.94 -29.46
CA LYS A 143 0.51 -11.63 -28.51
C LYS A 143 1.28 -12.37 -27.41
N GLU A 144 2.28 -13.16 -27.80
CA GLU A 144 2.97 -14.07 -26.90
C GLU A 144 3.79 -13.28 -25.87
N MET A 145 4.40 -12.18 -26.33
CA MET A 145 5.15 -11.27 -25.46
C MET A 145 4.24 -10.55 -24.46
N VAL A 146 3.07 -10.07 -24.91
CA VAL A 146 2.09 -9.44 -24.00
C VAL A 146 1.59 -10.43 -22.96
N GLU A 147 1.19 -11.64 -23.36
CA GLU A 147 0.72 -12.67 -22.43
C GLU A 147 1.80 -13.04 -21.41
N LYS A 148 3.04 -13.23 -21.87
CA LYS A 148 4.17 -13.51 -20.99
C LYS A 148 4.43 -12.36 -20.02
N PHE A 149 4.35 -11.11 -20.49
CA PHE A 149 4.51 -9.94 -19.64
C PHE A 149 3.45 -9.92 -18.54
N ILE A 150 2.18 -10.07 -18.90
CA ILE A 150 1.08 -10.06 -17.93
C ILE A 150 1.24 -11.19 -16.91
N MET A 151 1.46 -12.43 -17.37
CA MET A 151 1.60 -13.60 -16.50
C MET A 151 2.81 -13.53 -15.56
N SER A 152 3.83 -12.73 -15.90
CA SER A 152 5.04 -12.58 -15.08
C SER A 152 4.95 -11.41 -14.09
N ASN A 153 4.07 -10.44 -14.35
CA ASN A 153 4.07 -9.17 -13.61
C ASN A 153 2.73 -8.86 -12.92
N PHE A 154 1.67 -9.64 -13.16
CA PHE A 154 0.36 -9.37 -12.58
C PHE A 154 -0.24 -10.58 -11.90
N GLU A 155 -0.98 -10.31 -10.81
CA GLU A 155 -1.76 -11.31 -10.09
C GLU A 155 -3.17 -10.78 -9.85
N PHE A 156 -4.17 -11.65 -10.02
CA PHE A 156 -5.54 -11.39 -9.58
C PHE A 156 -5.72 -11.89 -8.16
N VAL A 157 -6.20 -11.00 -7.28
CA VAL A 157 -6.31 -11.24 -5.85
C VAL A 157 -7.78 -11.31 -5.45
N GLY A 158 -8.14 -12.34 -4.68
CA GLY A 158 -9.51 -12.56 -4.22
C GLY A 158 -10.46 -13.15 -5.28
N GLU A 159 -9.92 -13.67 -6.38
CA GLU A 159 -10.71 -14.27 -7.46
C GLU A 159 -11.07 -15.75 -7.24
N SER A 160 -12.08 -16.21 -7.99
CA SER A 160 -12.46 -17.62 -8.11
C SER A 160 -11.74 -18.35 -9.26
N LYS A 161 -11.11 -17.60 -10.18
CA LYS A 161 -10.35 -18.11 -11.32
C LYS A 161 -8.94 -17.53 -11.33
N ALA A 162 -7.99 -18.29 -11.85
CA ALA A 162 -6.62 -17.80 -12.02
C ALA A 162 -6.54 -16.90 -13.26
N LEU A 163 -5.59 -15.96 -13.28
CA LEU A 163 -5.31 -15.10 -14.44
C LEU A 163 -5.14 -15.90 -15.74
N GLY A 164 -4.48 -17.06 -15.68
CA GLY A 164 -4.28 -17.95 -16.82
C GLY A 164 -5.57 -18.51 -17.43
N ASP A 165 -6.66 -18.61 -16.65
CA ASP A 165 -7.96 -19.08 -17.14
C ASP A 165 -8.61 -18.09 -18.12
N TYR A 166 -8.20 -16.81 -18.09
CA TYR A 166 -8.69 -15.76 -18.99
C TYR A 166 -7.87 -15.64 -20.29
N MET A 167 -6.64 -16.16 -20.30
CA MET A 167 -5.71 -16.05 -21.45
C MET A 167 -5.97 -17.13 -22.51
N GLY A 168 -6.57 -18.26 -22.14
CA GLY A 168 -6.75 -19.43 -23.02
C GLY A 168 -7.98 -19.40 -23.94
N GLU A 169 -8.94 -18.51 -23.70
CA GLU A 169 -10.13 -18.35 -24.55
C GLU A 169 -9.97 -17.10 -25.45
N ASP A 170 -10.41 -17.17 -26.71
CA ASP A 170 -10.45 -16.06 -27.70
C ASP A 170 -11.19 -14.78 -27.21
N LEU A 171 -11.64 -14.74 -25.96
CA LEU A 171 -12.16 -13.58 -25.24
C LEU A 171 -11.15 -12.42 -25.20
N TYR A 172 -9.85 -12.73 -25.14
CA TYR A 172 -8.73 -11.77 -25.09
C TYR A 172 -8.79 -10.71 -26.20
N TRP A 173 -9.12 -11.10 -27.44
CA TRP A 173 -9.12 -10.18 -28.59
C TRP A 173 -10.47 -9.51 -28.88
N ARG A 174 -11.54 -9.95 -28.20
CA ARG A 174 -12.89 -9.40 -28.41
C ARG A 174 -13.17 -8.19 -27.55
N TRP A 175 -12.41 -7.97 -26.48
CA TRP A 175 -12.52 -6.77 -25.64
C TRP A 175 -11.71 -5.60 -26.22
N ARG A 176 -12.02 -5.21 -27.46
CA ARG A 176 -11.82 -3.81 -27.88
C ARG A 176 -13.08 -3.06 -27.44
N PRO A 177 -12.99 -2.06 -26.55
CA PRO A 177 -14.12 -1.15 -26.36
C PRO A 177 -14.52 -0.62 -27.73
N ARG A 178 -15.76 -0.83 -28.15
CA ARG A 178 -16.31 -0.17 -29.34
C ARG A 178 -16.32 1.33 -29.04
N GLY A 179 -15.32 2.06 -29.50
CA GLY A 179 -15.28 3.51 -29.30
C GLY A 179 -13.89 4.14 -29.35
N CYS A 180 -13.13 3.92 -30.43
CA CYS A 180 -12.24 4.90 -31.06
C CYS A 180 -12.32 4.63 -32.58
#